data_AF-A0A822FQA9-F1
#
_entry.id   AF-A0A822FQA9-F1
#
_cell.length_a   1.000
_cell.length_b   1.000
_cell.length_c   1.000
_cell.angle_alpha   90.00
_cell.angle_beta   90.00
_cell.angle_gamma   90.00
#
_symmetry.space_group_name_H-M   'P 1'
#
loop_
_entity.id
_entity.type
_entity.pdbx_description
1 polymer ?
#
loop_
_entity_poly.entity_id
_entity_poly.type
_entity_poly.pdbx_seq_one_letter_code
_entity_poly.pdbx_strand_id
1 'polypeptide(L)'
;TGKGFPFIWTEAEQLSFDQLKDAITSPADLILPDPSQPYVIRTDASRAATEKKYSAIELEALAIWWSVTQRFRSYIEGQQFFLQTDHKPLISLMKKPYRNARIEQWMTTLQQYNMIIQHIPGRDSTTADALSRYPVNQPDVNDEDAP
;
A
#
# COMPACT_ATOMS: atom_id res chain seq x y z
N THR A 1 13.74 -22.69 -2.00
CA THR A 1 14.83 -21.92 -1.36
C THR A 1 15.32 -22.68 -0.14
N GLY A 2 16.50 -23.30 -0.25
CA GLY A 2 17.09 -24.12 0.81
C GLY A 2 17.71 -23.25 1.90
N LYS A 3 17.39 -23.53 3.17
CA LYS A 3 17.99 -22.87 4.34
C LYS A 3 19.50 -23.18 4.37
N GLY A 4 20.36 -22.16 4.35
CA GLY A 4 21.79 -22.30 4.67
C GLY A 4 22.78 -21.56 3.79
N PHE A 5 22.38 -20.99 2.64
CA PHE A 5 23.29 -20.20 1.79
C PHE A 5 23.13 -18.71 2.06
N PRO A 6 24.22 -17.94 2.25
CA PRO A 6 24.14 -16.49 2.26
C PRO A 6 23.66 -16.03 0.89
N PHE A 7 22.65 -15.15 0.88
CA PHE A 7 22.21 -14.50 -0.34
C PHE A 7 23.29 -13.47 -0.72
N ILE A 8 24.05 -13.75 -1.78
CA ILE A 8 25.11 -12.89 -2.27
C ILE A 8 24.50 -12.03 -3.36
N TRP A 9 24.44 -10.73 -3.13
CA TRP A 9 24.04 -9.76 -4.14
C TRP A 9 25.24 -9.50 -5.05
N THR A 10 25.20 -9.96 -6.29
CA THR A 10 26.25 -9.69 -7.28
C THR A 10 25.81 -8.60 -8.26
N GLU A 11 26.74 -8.16 -9.09
CA GLU A 11 26.45 -7.18 -10.15
C GLU A 11 25.36 -7.65 -11.13
N ALA A 12 25.23 -8.97 -11.34
CA ALA A 12 24.19 -9.53 -12.19
C ALA A 12 22.78 -9.39 -11.58
N GLU A 13 22.65 -9.56 -10.25
CA GLU A 13 21.40 -9.28 -9.54
C GLU A 13 21.09 -7.78 -9.49
N GLN A 14 22.11 -6.93 -9.31
CA GLN A 14 21.94 -5.47 -9.34
C GLN A 14 21.43 -5.01 -10.71
N LEU A 15 22.01 -5.49 -11.80
CA LEU A 15 21.58 -5.15 -13.16
C LEU A 15 20.15 -5.62 -13.44
N SER A 16 19.79 -6.82 -12.96
CA SER A 16 18.42 -7.33 -13.06
C SER A 16 17.43 -6.48 -12.23
N PHE A 17 17.84 -6.03 -11.05
CA PHE A 17 17.04 -5.15 -10.20
C PHE A 17 16.83 -3.78 -10.83
N ASP A 18 17.88 -3.18 -11.40
CA ASP A 18 17.79 -1.88 -12.06
C ASP A 18 16.96 -1.95 -13.34
N GLN A 19 17.08 -3.03 -14.12
CA GLN A 19 16.19 -3.28 -15.26
C GLN A 19 14.72 -3.38 -14.84
N LEU A 20 14.43 -4.06 -13.73
CA LEU A 20 13.08 -4.14 -13.20
C LEU A 20 12.60 -2.77 -12.71
N LYS A 21 13.48 -1.99 -12.06
CA LYS A 21 13.17 -0.63 -11.59
C LYS A 21 12.87 0.31 -12.75
N ASP A 22 13.63 0.23 -13.83
CA ASP A 22 13.41 1.01 -15.04
C ASP A 22 12.14 0.56 -15.77
N ALA A 23 11.86 -0.76 -15.80
CA ALA A 23 10.62 -1.28 -16.37
C ALA A 23 9.39 -0.75 -15.63
N ILE A 24 9.37 -0.80 -14.29
CA ILE A 24 8.22 -0.31 -13.48
C ILE A 24 8.10 1.21 -13.45
N THR A 25 9.18 1.94 -13.73
CA THR A 25 9.20 3.42 -13.77
C THR A 25 9.01 3.96 -15.19
N SER A 26 9.04 3.07 -16.20
CA SER A 26 8.81 3.43 -17.59
C SER A 26 7.35 3.91 -17.79
N PRO A 27 7.13 5.04 -18.48
CA PRO A 27 5.81 5.63 -18.65
C PRO A 27 4.80 4.75 -19.39
N ALA A 28 5.24 3.66 -20.03
CA ALA A 28 4.36 2.71 -20.70
C ALA A 28 3.44 1.94 -19.75
N ASP A 29 3.81 1.79 -18.47
CA ASP A 29 2.99 1.16 -17.43
C ASP A 29 2.16 2.17 -16.62
N LEU A 30 2.43 3.47 -16.76
CA LEU A 30 1.56 4.57 -16.28
C LEU A 30 0.46 4.88 -17.31
N ILE A 31 -0.26 3.85 -17.75
CA ILE A 31 -1.43 4.01 -18.62
C ILE A 31 -2.42 4.94 -17.93
N LEU A 32 -2.88 5.98 -18.64
CA LEU A 32 -3.97 6.82 -18.17
C LEU A 32 -5.16 5.92 -17.86
N PRO A 33 -5.67 5.91 -16.62
CA PRO A 33 -6.71 4.98 -16.26
C PRO A 33 -7.96 5.26 -17.09
N ASP A 34 -8.49 4.19 -17.69
CA ASP A 34 -9.69 4.23 -18.49
C ASP A 34 -10.90 4.56 -17.59
N PRO A 35 -11.57 5.72 -17.77
CA PRO A 35 -12.68 6.12 -16.92
C PRO A 35 -13.92 5.24 -17.10
N SER A 36 -13.95 4.34 -18.10
CA SER A 36 -15.04 3.37 -18.29
C SER A 36 -14.87 2.09 -17.46
N GLN A 37 -13.69 1.88 -16.87
CA GLN A 37 -13.40 0.70 -16.05
C GLN A 37 -13.40 1.03 -14.56
N PRO A 38 -13.86 0.10 -13.70
CA PRO A 38 -13.86 0.33 -12.27
C PRO A 38 -12.43 0.32 -11.73
N TYR A 39 -12.10 1.32 -10.93
CA TYR A 39 -10.80 1.43 -10.28
C TYR A 39 -10.65 0.37 -9.18
N VAL A 40 -9.44 -0.17 -9.02
CA VAL A 40 -9.10 -1.09 -7.92
C VAL A 40 -7.95 -0.48 -7.13
N ILE A 41 -8.21 -0.13 -5.87
CA ILE A 41 -7.20 0.37 -4.94
C ILE A 41 -6.82 -0.78 -4.00
N ARG A 42 -5.53 -1.12 -3.95
CA ARG A 42 -4.96 -2.08 -3.00
C ARG A 42 -4.22 -1.34 -1.92
N THR A 43 -4.53 -1.64 -0.66
CA THR A 43 -3.90 -1.02 0.51
C THR A 43 -3.38 -2.09 1.45
N ASP A 44 -2.18 -1.88 1.95
CA ASP A 44 -1.56 -2.65 3.01
C ASP A 44 -0.80 -1.69 3.94
N ALA A 45 -0.92 -1.89 5.26
CA ALA A 45 -0.25 -1.06 6.25
C ALA A 45 0.69 -1.92 7.12
N SER A 46 1.99 -1.82 6.86
CA SER A 46 3.00 -2.47 7.69
C SER A 46 3.45 -1.55 8.84
N ARG A 47 3.66 -2.10 10.03
CA ARG A 47 4.18 -1.34 11.19
C ARG A 47 5.64 -0.97 10.96
N ALA A 48 5.91 0.26 10.52
CA ALA A 48 7.24 0.84 10.64
C ALA A 48 7.54 1.11 12.13
N ALA A 49 8.77 0.84 12.58
CA ALA A 49 9.16 0.86 14.00
C ALA A 49 8.88 2.19 14.74
N THR A 50 8.62 3.28 13.99
CA THR A 50 8.34 4.63 14.47
C THR A 50 6.89 4.83 14.94
N GLU A 51 5.94 3.97 14.58
CA GLU A 51 4.51 4.18 14.81
C GLU A 51 3.97 3.52 16.10
N LYS A 52 4.66 3.70 17.23
CA LYS A 52 4.22 3.15 18.53
C LYS A 52 2.89 3.73 19.06
N LYS A 53 2.34 4.77 18.41
CA LYS A 53 1.10 5.46 18.84
C LYS A 53 -0.19 4.82 18.34
N TYR A 54 -0.12 4.01 17.27
CA TYR A 54 -1.30 3.42 16.64
C TYR A 54 -1.32 1.90 16.81
N SER A 55 -2.52 1.38 17.08
CA SER A 55 -2.80 -0.05 16.95
C SER A 55 -2.75 -0.46 15.47
N ALA A 56 -2.54 -1.76 15.20
CA ALA A 56 -2.53 -2.26 13.83
C ALA A 56 -3.81 -1.88 13.06
N ILE A 57 -4.97 -1.98 13.72
CA ILE A 57 -6.28 -1.62 13.14
C ILE A 57 -6.34 -0.12 12.80
N GLU A 58 -5.77 0.75 13.63
CA GLU A 58 -5.72 2.19 13.33
C GLU A 58 -4.81 2.51 12.16
N LEU A 59 -3.67 1.83 12.02
CA LEU A 59 -2.77 2.03 10.89
C LEU A 59 -3.42 1.62 9.58
N GLU A 60 -4.10 0.48 9.56
CA GLU A 60 -4.86 0.00 8.40
C GLU A 60 -5.97 0.99 8.02
N ALA A 61 -6.76 1.43 9.00
CA ALA A 61 -7.83 2.40 8.77
C ALA A 61 -7.28 3.74 8.25
N LEU A 62 -6.14 4.19 8.79
CA LEU A 62 -5.48 5.41 8.38
C LEU A 62 -4.93 5.30 6.95
N ALA A 63 -4.28 4.19 6.60
CA ALA A 63 -3.73 3.96 5.26
C ALA A 63 -4.83 4.01 4.19
N ILE A 64 -5.99 3.41 4.48
CA ILE A 64 -7.15 3.44 3.57
C ILE A 64 -7.72 4.85 3.48
N TRP A 65 -7.95 5.51 4.61
CA TRP A 65 -8.44 6.88 4.62
C TRP A 65 -7.53 7.81 3.81
N TRP A 66 -6.23 7.71 4.01
CA TRP A 66 -5.25 8.54 3.30
C TRP A 66 -5.21 8.22 1.80
N SER A 67 -5.23 6.93 1.44
CA SER A 67 -5.25 6.49 0.04
C SER A 67 -6.46 7.05 -0.71
N VAL A 68 -7.66 6.94 -0.12
CA VAL A 68 -8.91 7.39 -0.74
C VAL A 68 -9.02 8.92 -0.75
N THR A 69 -8.73 9.58 0.36
CA THR A 69 -8.99 11.02 0.50
C THR A 69 -7.87 11.93 -0.02
N GLN A 70 -6.64 11.45 -0.05
CA GLN A 70 -5.47 12.24 -0.45
C GLN A 70 -4.85 11.73 -1.74
N ARG A 71 -4.51 10.44 -1.81
CA ARG A 71 -3.66 9.93 -2.89
C ARG A 71 -4.38 9.69 -4.20
N PHE A 72 -5.62 9.19 -4.14
CA PHE A 72 -6.38 8.75 -5.31
C PHE A 72 -7.69 9.51 -5.52
N ARG A 73 -7.95 10.55 -4.72
CA ARG A 73 -9.19 11.32 -4.76
C ARG A 73 -9.60 11.74 -6.18
N SER A 74 -8.67 12.31 -6.95
CA SER A 74 -8.94 12.80 -8.32
C SER A 74 -9.38 11.72 -9.30
N TYR A 75 -9.10 10.44 -9.02
CA TYR A 75 -9.43 9.31 -9.88
C TYR A 75 -10.78 8.67 -9.51
N ILE A 76 -11.16 8.73 -8.24
CA ILE A 76 -12.30 7.98 -7.69
C ILE A 76 -13.48 8.85 -7.27
N GLU A 77 -13.32 10.17 -7.22
CA GLU A 77 -14.40 11.09 -6.86
C GLU A 77 -15.54 10.99 -7.89
N GLY A 78 -16.73 10.64 -7.42
CA GLY A 78 -17.92 10.44 -8.27
C GLY A 78 -17.96 9.10 -9.03
N GLN A 79 -16.97 8.22 -8.88
CA GLN A 79 -16.91 6.91 -9.53
C GLN A 79 -17.04 5.77 -8.52
N GLN A 80 -17.51 4.61 -8.99
CA GLN A 80 -17.46 3.39 -8.19
C GLN A 80 -16.07 2.76 -8.29
N PHE A 81 -15.53 2.31 -7.15
CA PHE A 81 -14.25 1.62 -7.12
C PHE A 81 -14.23 0.49 -6.08
N PHE A 82 -13.30 -0.43 -6.27
CA PHE A 82 -13.05 -1.55 -5.37
C PHE A 82 -11.85 -1.25 -4.47
N LEU A 83 -12.03 -1.39 -3.16
CA LEU A 83 -10.93 -1.35 -2.19
C LEU A 83 -10.59 -2.78 -1.77
N GLN A 84 -9.36 -3.18 -2.03
CA GLN A 84 -8.84 -4.50 -1.68
C GLN A 84 -7.90 -4.37 -0.48
N THR A 85 -8.23 -5.07 0.60
CA THR A 85 -7.43 -5.15 1.84
C THR A 85 -7.39 -6.59 2.32
N ASP A 86 -6.27 -7.02 2.90
CA ASP A 86 -6.13 -8.32 3.54
C ASP A 86 -6.56 -8.29 5.02
N HIS A 87 -6.92 -7.11 5.55
CA HIS A 87 -7.22 -6.90 6.95
C HIS A 87 -8.71 -7.11 7.28
N LYS A 88 -9.09 -8.37 7.59
CA LYS A 88 -10.47 -8.81 7.88
C LYS A 88 -11.24 -7.96 8.92
N PRO A 89 -10.65 -7.48 10.03
CA PRO A 89 -11.36 -6.64 11.00
C PRO A 89 -11.94 -5.36 10.38
N LEU A 90 -11.31 -4.83 9.33
CA LEU A 90 -11.72 -3.58 8.71
C LEU A 90 -13.03 -3.71 7.91
N ILE A 91 -13.27 -4.90 7.34
CA ILE A 91 -14.54 -5.24 6.68
C ILE A 91 -15.69 -5.24 7.69
N SER A 92 -15.40 -5.68 8.92
CA SER A 92 -16.38 -5.62 10.01
C SER A 92 -16.58 -4.20 10.53
N LEU A 93 -15.60 -3.32 10.35
CA LEU A 93 -15.59 -1.95 10.87
C LEU A 93 -16.60 -1.05 10.14
N MET A 94 -16.85 -1.31 8.86
CA MET A 94 -17.89 -0.61 8.09
C MET A 94 -19.31 -0.98 8.51
N LYS A 95 -19.49 -2.11 9.19
CA LYS A 95 -20.81 -2.64 9.57
C LYS A 95 -21.23 -2.29 11.00
N LYS A 96 -20.28 -1.89 11.86
CA LYS A 96 -20.52 -1.66 13.28
C LYS A 96 -19.72 -0.46 13.78
N PRO A 97 -20.30 0.39 14.64
CA PRO A 97 -19.56 1.47 15.29
C PRO A 97 -18.39 0.90 16.11
N TYR A 98 -17.29 1.64 16.15
CA TYR A 98 -16.05 1.19 16.76
C TYR A 98 -15.66 2.12 17.91
N ARG A 99 -15.15 1.58 19.01
CA ARG A 99 -14.90 2.37 20.24
C ARG A 99 -13.78 3.41 20.14
N ASN A 100 -13.29 3.73 18.95
CA ASN A 100 -12.24 4.72 18.71
C ASN A 100 -12.75 5.82 17.79
N ALA A 101 -12.89 7.03 18.35
CA ALA A 101 -13.42 8.21 17.66
C ALA A 101 -12.65 8.57 16.37
N ARG A 102 -11.33 8.30 16.30
CA ARG A 102 -10.55 8.57 15.08
C ARG A 102 -10.98 7.68 13.93
N ILE A 103 -11.11 6.38 14.22
CA ILE A 103 -11.56 5.39 13.24
C ILE A 103 -12.98 5.71 12.78
N GLU A 104 -13.88 6.09 13.71
CA GLU A 104 -15.24 6.49 13.37
C GLU A 104 -15.25 7.72 12.43
N GLN A 105 -14.41 8.72 12.70
CA GLN A 105 -14.28 9.90 11.84
C GLN A 105 -13.78 9.54 10.44
N TRP A 106 -12.75 8.69 10.33
CA TRP A 106 -12.23 8.23 9.05
C TRP A 106 -13.27 7.41 8.29
N MET A 107 -13.96 6.49 8.95
CA MET A 107 -15.00 5.66 8.33
C MET A 107 -16.20 6.48 7.86
N THR A 108 -16.61 7.49 8.63
CA THR A 108 -17.68 8.43 8.23
C THR A 108 -17.29 9.21 6.97
N THR A 109 -16.02 9.59 6.85
CA THR A 109 -15.50 10.26 5.65
C THR A 109 -15.49 9.30 4.45
N LEU A 110 -15.06 8.05 4.66
CA LEU A 110 -15.00 7.03 3.62
C LEU A 110 -16.40 6.63 3.10
N GLN A 111 -17.45 6.72 3.91
CA GLN A 111 -18.83 6.47 3.49
C GLN A 111 -19.35 7.45 2.42
N GLN A 112 -18.69 8.59 2.20
CA GLN A 112 -19.04 9.54 1.15
C GLN A 112 -18.65 9.03 -0.25
N TYR A 113 -17.80 8.01 -0.33
CA TYR A 113 -17.29 7.44 -1.58
C TYR A 113 -18.07 6.17 -1.96
N ASN A 114 -18.26 5.95 -3.26
CA ASN A 114 -18.90 4.73 -3.79
C ASN A 114 -17.89 3.56 -3.82
N MET A 115 -17.51 3.09 -2.63
CA MET A 115 -16.46 2.10 -2.42
C MET A 115 -17.04 0.73 -2.11
N ILE A 116 -16.58 -0.29 -2.84
CA ILE A 116 -16.87 -1.71 -2.56
C ILE A 116 -15.62 -2.36 -1.97
N ILE A 117 -15.70 -2.79 -0.70
CA ILE A 117 -14.56 -3.41 -0.02
C ILE A 117 -14.53 -4.92 -0.31
N GLN A 118 -13.37 -5.41 -0.74
CA GLN A 118 -13.09 -6.81 -1.01
C GLN A 118 -11.94 -7.30 -0.13
N HIS A 119 -12.15 -8.43 0.57
CA HIS A 119 -11.05 -9.12 1.23
C HIS A 119 -10.21 -9.86 0.19
N ILE A 120 -8.89 -9.74 0.26
CA ILE A 120 -7.99 -10.62 -0.48
C ILE A 120 -7.11 -11.38 0.52
N PRO A 121 -6.90 -12.70 0.35
CA PRO A 121 -5.94 -13.43 1.16
C PRO A 121 -4.53 -12.86 0.95
N GLY A 122 -3.75 -12.65 2.01
CA GLY A 122 -2.41 -12.04 1.91
C GLY A 122 -1.43 -12.72 0.94
N ARG A 123 -1.69 -13.98 0.56
CA ARG A 123 -0.95 -14.70 -0.49
C ARG A 123 -1.03 -14.03 -1.86
N ASP A 124 -2.15 -13.38 -2.19
CA ASP A 124 -2.38 -12.69 -3.47
C ASP A 124 -2.07 -11.19 -3.38
N SER A 125 -1.57 -10.71 -2.22
CA SER A 125 -1.20 -9.31 -1.95
C SER A 125 0.31 -9.05 -2.07
N THR A 126 1.06 -9.92 -2.75
CA THR A 126 2.54 -9.89 -2.75
C THR A 126 3.13 -8.55 -3.20
N THR A 127 2.50 -7.87 -4.16
CA THR A 127 2.96 -6.56 -4.66
C THR A 127 2.71 -5.43 -3.65
N ALA A 128 1.54 -5.41 -3.00
CA ALA A 128 1.22 -4.38 -2.01
C ALA A 128 2.05 -4.57 -0.73
N ASP A 129 2.27 -5.83 -0.32
CA ASP A 129 3.11 -6.22 0.82
C ASP A 129 4.58 -5.84 0.62
N ALA A 130 5.11 -6.03 -0.59
CA ALA A 130 6.48 -5.60 -0.91
C ALA A 130 6.64 -4.07 -0.83
N LEU A 131 5.65 -3.31 -1.34
CA LEU A 131 5.70 -1.84 -1.33
C LEU A 131 5.45 -1.25 0.06
N SER A 132 4.59 -1.86 0.88
CA SER A 132 4.27 -1.39 2.23
C SER A 132 5.42 -1.62 3.22
N ARG A 133 6.28 -2.62 2.96
CA ARG A 133 7.43 -3.00 3.81
C ARG A 133 8.74 -2.31 3.45
N TYR A 134 8.79 -1.55 2.35
CA TYR A 134 10.03 -0.90 1.91
C TYR A 134 10.44 0.19 2.92
N PRO A 135 11.63 0.10 3.55
CA PRO A 135 12.07 1.10 4.51
C PRO A 135 12.36 2.43 3.80
N VAL A 136 11.60 3.47 4.16
CA VAL A 136 11.74 4.83 3.57
C VAL A 136 13.05 5.52 3.99
N ASN A 137 13.78 4.98 4.97
CA ASN A 137 15.05 5.52 5.46
C ASN A 137 16.16 4.46 5.41
N GLN A 138 16.81 4.31 4.26
CA GLN A 138 18.22 3.96 4.25
C GLN A 138 19.01 5.25 4.02
N PRO A 139 19.92 5.66 4.93
CA PRO A 139 20.91 6.66 4.58
C PRO A 139 21.68 6.14 3.37
N ASP A 140 21.84 6.98 2.36
CA ASP A 140 22.60 6.66 1.15
C ASP A 140 24.01 6.24 1.59
N VAL A 141 24.35 4.96 1.46
CA VAL A 141 25.65 4.41 1.83
C VAL A 141 26.72 4.70 0.76
N ASN A 142 26.49 5.72 -0.07
CA ASN A 142 27.36 6.10 -1.19
C ASN A 142 28.10 7.44 -0.98
N ASP A 143 28.02 8.06 0.21
CA ASP A 143 28.79 9.26 0.55
C ASP A 143 30.02 8.97 1.44
N GLU A 144 30.68 7.83 1.26
CA GLU A 144 32.08 7.63 1.69
C GLU A 144 32.90 7.17 0.48
N ASP A 145 33.29 8.13 -0.35
CA ASP A 145 34.59 8.25 -1.03
C ASP A 145 34.45 9.12 -2.30
N ALA A 146 34.56 10.43 -2.11
CA ALA A 146 35.08 11.31 -3.14
C ALA A 146 36.17 12.21 -2.50
N PRO A 147 37.32 12.37 -3.17
CA PRO A 147 38.57 12.86 -2.57
C PRO A 147 38.56 14.32 -2.11
#